data_AF-A0A1J3EN96-F1
#
_entry.id   AF-A0A1J3EN96-F1
#
_cell.length_a   1.000
_cell.length_b   1.000
_cell.length_c   1.000
_cell.angle_alpha   90.00
_cell.angle_beta   90.00
_cell.angle_gamma   90.00
#
_symmetry.space_group_name_H-M   'P 1'
#
loop_
_entity.id
_entity.type
_entity.pdbx_description
1 polymer ?
#
loop_
_entity_poly.entity_id
_entity_poly.type
_entity_poly.pdbx_seq_one_letter_code
_entity_poly.pdbx_strand_id
1 'polypeptide(L)'
;RMLSSKVTRESHGQDSSYFLGWQEYEKNPFHETLNPSGIVQMGLAENQLSFDLIESWLEEHPGVLGLKKNEKSVFRELALFQDYHGLPAF
;
A
#
# COMPACT_ATOMS: atom_id res chain seq x y z
N ARG A 1 -33.13 11.74 -3.24
CA ARG A 1 -32.60 10.49 -3.83
C ARG A 1 -32.32 9.52 -2.69
N MET A 2 -32.85 8.29 -2.74
CA MET A 2 -32.56 7.25 -1.74
C MET A 2 -31.23 6.58 -2.13
N LEU A 3 -30.30 6.48 -1.17
CA LEU A 3 -29.02 5.80 -1.36
C LEU A 3 -29.20 4.28 -1.22
N SER A 4 -28.30 3.50 -1.79
CA SER A 4 -28.34 2.03 -1.69
C SER A 4 -28.03 1.57 -0.27
N SER A 5 -28.53 0.39 0.10
CA SER A 5 -28.31 -0.22 1.42
C SER A 5 -26.82 -0.44 1.75
N LYS A 6 -25.98 -0.64 0.73
CA LYS A 6 -24.53 -0.78 0.91
C LYS A 6 -23.87 0.53 1.36
N VAL A 7 -24.38 1.67 0.90
CA VAL A 7 -23.87 3.00 1.29
C VAL A 7 -24.46 3.43 2.63
N THR A 8 -25.70 3.03 2.93
CA THR A 8 -26.39 3.47 4.16
C THR A 8 -26.17 2.56 5.36
N ARG A 9 -25.62 1.35 5.18
CA ARG A 9 -25.22 0.48 6.30
C ARG A 9 -23.74 0.67 6.60
N GLU A 10 -23.45 1.00 7.86
CA GLU A 10 -22.16 1.00 8.55
C GLU A 10 -21.41 -0.34 8.37
N SER A 11 -20.88 -0.59 7.17
CA SER A 11 -20.27 -1.87 6.78
C SER A 11 -18.78 -1.94 7.09
N HIS A 12 -18.15 -0.82 7.43
CA HIS A 12 -16.74 -0.75 7.78
C HIS A 12 -16.42 -1.40 9.13
N GLY A 13 -17.40 -1.50 10.04
CA GLY A 13 -17.24 -2.23 11.31
C GLY A 13 -16.20 -1.64 12.27
N GLN A 14 -15.67 -0.44 11.98
CA GLN A 14 -14.68 0.26 12.79
C GLN A 14 -15.17 0.59 14.20
N ASP A 15 -16.50 0.64 14.40
CA ASP A 15 -17.13 0.80 15.71
C ASP A 15 -17.10 -0.48 16.57
N SER A 16 -16.62 -1.60 16.03
CA SER A 16 -16.48 -2.85 16.79
C SER A 16 -15.25 -2.82 17.71
N SER A 17 -15.32 -3.57 18.80
CA SER A 17 -14.25 -3.65 19.81
C SER A 17 -12.91 -4.16 19.25
N TYR A 18 -12.91 -4.87 18.12
CA TYR A 18 -11.70 -5.37 17.47
C TYR A 18 -10.79 -4.24 16.95
N PHE A 19 -11.31 -3.04 16.73
CA PHE A 19 -10.53 -1.89 16.25
C PHE A 19 -9.96 -1.02 17.36
N LEU A 20 -10.31 -1.27 18.63
CA LEU A 20 -9.85 -0.44 19.76
C LEU A 20 -8.31 -0.39 19.82
N GLY A 21 -7.62 -1.51 19.62
CA GLY A 21 -6.16 -1.54 19.61
C GLY A 21 -5.56 -0.68 18.49
N TRP A 22 -6.18 -0.69 17.30
CA TRP A 22 -5.75 0.14 16.17
C TRP A 22 -6.00 1.63 16.41
N GLN A 23 -7.16 1.99 16.97
CA GLN A 23 -7.49 3.38 17.31
C GLN A 23 -6.55 3.95 18.39
N GLU A 24 -6.19 3.16 19.39
CA GLU A 24 -5.25 3.60 20.43
C GLU A 24 -3.82 3.68 19.89
N TYR A 25 -3.40 2.76 19.01
CA TYR A 25 -2.13 2.85 18.30
C TYR A 25 -2.03 4.16 17.51
N GLU A 26 -3.07 4.55 16.75
CA GLU A 26 -3.07 5.80 15.97
C GLU A 26 -2.91 7.06 16.85
N LYS A 27 -3.45 7.06 18.06
CA LYS A 27 -3.35 8.18 19.01
C LYS A 27 -2.00 8.24 19.73
N ASN A 28 -1.37 7.10 19.94
CA ASN A 28 -0.13 6.98 20.72
C ASN A 28 0.86 6.02 20.06
N PRO A 29 1.36 6.30 18.86
CA PRO A 29 2.27 5.41 18.16
C PRO A 29 3.64 5.41 18.83
N PHE A 30 4.25 4.25 18.93
CA PHE A 30 5.64 4.13 19.35
C PHE A 30 6.57 4.87 18.38
N HIS A 31 7.54 5.60 18.93
CA HIS A 31 8.66 6.14 18.19
C HIS A 31 9.91 6.06 19.06
N GLU A 32 10.99 5.49 18.53
CA GLU A 32 12.19 5.13 19.31
C GLU A 32 12.77 6.28 20.14
N THR A 33 12.81 7.50 19.60
CA THR A 33 13.30 8.70 20.30
C THR A 33 12.20 9.62 20.83
N LEU A 34 11.16 9.89 20.04
CA LEU A 34 10.13 10.88 20.34
C LEU A 34 9.01 10.35 21.26
N ASN A 35 8.73 9.06 21.23
CA ASN A 35 7.69 8.43 22.05
C ASN A 35 8.01 6.95 22.36
N PRO A 36 9.04 6.67 23.18
CA PRO A 36 9.45 5.29 23.47
C PRO A 36 8.40 4.50 24.27
N SER A 37 7.45 5.20 24.90
CA SER A 37 6.33 4.61 25.64
C SER A 37 5.07 4.39 24.79
N GLY A 38 5.11 4.74 23.50
CA GLY A 38 3.98 4.53 22.59
C GLY A 38 3.70 3.06 22.32
N ILE A 39 2.57 2.79 21.68
CA ILE A 39 2.12 1.45 21.30
C ILE A 39 2.90 0.98 20.08
N VAL A 40 3.52 -0.19 20.19
CA VAL A 40 4.25 -0.84 19.08
C VAL A 40 3.27 -1.57 18.17
N GLN A 41 3.36 -1.33 16.87
CA GLN A 41 2.52 -2.00 15.88
C GLN A 41 2.98 -3.45 15.66
N MET A 42 2.13 -4.41 16.05
CA MET A 42 2.34 -5.85 15.81
C MET A 42 1.10 -6.53 15.18
N GLY A 43 0.07 -5.75 14.84
CA GLY A 43 -1.21 -6.22 14.28
C GLY A 43 -1.30 -6.13 12.76
N LEU A 44 -0.30 -5.57 12.08
CA LEU A 44 -0.23 -5.48 10.62
C LEU A 44 0.70 -6.57 10.06
N ALA A 45 0.17 -7.41 9.18
CA ALA A 45 0.95 -8.40 8.46
C ALA A 45 1.66 -7.74 7.26
N GLU A 46 2.76 -7.04 7.52
CA GLU A 46 3.59 -6.36 6.53
C GLU A 46 5.02 -6.92 6.56
N ASN A 47 5.67 -7.04 5.39
CA ASN A 47 7.05 -7.50 5.27
C ASN A 47 7.95 -6.35 4.81
N GLN A 48 8.84 -5.90 5.69
CA GLN A 48 9.84 -4.88 5.41
C GLN A 48 11.28 -5.44 5.33
N LEU A 49 11.45 -6.77 5.44
CA LEU A 49 12.77 -7.41 5.62
C LEU A 49 13.65 -7.44 4.36
N SER A 50 13.09 -7.09 3.20
CA SER A 50 13.76 -7.28 1.90
C SER A 50 13.66 -6.07 0.98
N PHE A 51 13.37 -4.88 1.54
CA PHE A 51 13.32 -3.65 0.77
C PHE A 51 14.68 -3.28 0.18
N ASP A 52 15.76 -3.51 0.92
CA ASP A 52 17.14 -3.29 0.47
C ASP A 52 17.44 -3.98 -0.87
N LEU A 53 16.95 -5.21 -1.06
CA LEU A 53 17.13 -5.97 -2.31
C LEU A 53 16.37 -5.31 -3.47
N ILE A 54 15.14 -4.86 -3.25
CA ILE A 54 14.31 -4.23 -4.27
C ILE A 54 14.85 -2.84 -4.61
N GLU A 55 15.25 -2.07 -3.61
CA GLU A 55 15.84 -0.74 -3.76
C GLU A 55 17.15 -0.81 -4.57
N SER A 56 18.06 -1.70 -4.20
CA SER A 56 19.32 -1.91 -4.94
C SER A 56 19.06 -2.29 -6.39
N TRP A 57 18.10 -3.20 -6.63
CA TRP A 57 17.75 -3.61 -7.99
C TRP A 57 17.17 -2.45 -8.81
N LEU A 58 16.34 -1.59 -8.20
CA LEU A 58 15.77 -0.43 -8.88
C LEU A 58 16.84 0.62 -9.23
N GLU A 59 17.84 0.83 -8.37
CA GLU A 59 18.97 1.72 -8.64
C GLU A 59 19.79 1.25 -9.84
N GLU A 60 19.98 -0.06 -10.00
CA GLU A 60 20.67 -0.67 -11.14
C GLU A 60 19.83 -0.66 -12.43
N HIS A 61 18.50 -0.50 -12.33
CA HIS A 61 17.56 -0.60 -13.46
C HIS A 61 16.69 0.66 -13.64
N PRO A 62 17.28 1.86 -13.85
CA PRO A 62 16.54 3.12 -13.87
C PRO A 62 15.51 3.23 -15.01
N GLY A 63 15.66 2.44 -16.08
CA GLY A 63 14.71 2.39 -17.19
C GLY A 63 13.30 1.94 -16.78
N VAL A 64 13.18 1.12 -15.72
CA VAL A 64 11.89 0.62 -15.21
C VAL A 64 11.07 1.78 -14.63
N LEU A 65 11.67 2.58 -13.74
CA LEU A 65 11.04 3.78 -13.16
C LEU A 65 10.76 4.85 -14.23
N GLY A 66 11.60 4.91 -15.27
CA GLY A 66 11.40 5.80 -16.41
C GLY A 66 10.30 5.37 -17.39
N LEU A 67 9.59 4.26 -17.14
CA LEU A 67 8.60 3.67 -18.05
C LEU A 67 9.19 3.46 -19.46
N LYS A 68 10.39 2.90 -19.52
CA LYS A 68 11.10 2.62 -20.76
C LYS A 68 11.31 1.12 -20.97
N LYS A 69 11.23 0.71 -22.24
CA LYS A 69 11.65 -0.61 -22.72
C LYS A 69 12.56 -0.41 -23.93
N ASN A 70 13.79 -0.92 -23.88
CA ASN A 70 14.80 -0.73 -24.93
C ASN A 70 14.97 0.75 -25.32
N GLU A 71 15.15 1.62 -24.33
CA GLU A 71 15.25 3.09 -24.47
C GLU A 71 14.02 3.83 -25.03
N LYS A 72 12.93 3.13 -25.36
CA LYS A 72 11.69 3.74 -25.83
C LYS A 72 10.69 3.87 -24.70
N SER A 73 10.02 5.01 -24.61
CA SER A 73 8.90 5.19 -23.68
C SER A 73 7.76 4.24 -24.03
N VAL A 74 7.28 3.50 -23.03
CA VAL A 74 6.08 2.64 -23.12
C VAL A 74 4.88 3.27 -22.40
N PHE A 75 4.98 4.54 -21.97
CA PHE A 75 3.96 5.21 -21.17
C PHE A 75 2.56 5.12 -21.80
N ARG A 76 2.43 5.45 -23.09
CA ARG A 76 1.14 5.45 -23.78
C ARG A 76 0.53 4.04 -23.87
N GLU A 77 1.37 3.01 -24.02
CA GLU A 77 0.93 1.62 -24.08
C GLU A 77 0.38 1.17 -22.72
N LEU A 78 1.11 1.46 -21.63
CA LEU A 78 0.69 1.14 -20.27
C LEU A 78 -0.54 1.94 -19.83
N ALA A 79 -0.61 3.23 -20.15
CA ALA A 79 -1.72 4.11 -19.75
C ALA A 79 -3.06 3.72 -20.41
N LEU A 80 -3.01 3.07 -21.57
CA LEU A 80 -4.19 2.60 -22.30
C LEU A 80 -4.47 1.11 -22.10
N PHE A 81 -3.58 0.40 -21.40
CA PHE A 81 -3.72 -1.02 -21.14
C PHE A 81 -4.90 -1.27 -20.20
N GLN A 82 -5.85 -2.08 -20.65
CA GLN A 82 -7.11 -2.35 -19.94
C GLN A 82 -7.55 -3.83 -20.03
N ASP A 83 -6.67 -4.70 -20.52
CA ASP A 83 -6.99 -6.12 -20.65
C ASP A 83 -7.13 -6.74 -19.25
N TYR A 84 -8.27 -7.37 -19.00
CA TYR A 84 -8.60 -7.97 -17.71
C TYR A 84 -7.80 -9.25 -17.44
N HIS A 85 -7.09 -9.81 -18.42
CA HIS A 85 -6.18 -10.94 -18.23
C HIS A 85 -4.82 -10.52 -17.63
N GLY A 86 -4.52 -9.22 -17.57
CA GLY A 86 -3.22 -8.70 -17.13
C GLY A 86 -2.17 -8.68 -18.24
N LEU A 87 -1.02 -8.07 -17.97
CA LEU A 87 0.08 -7.94 -18.92
C LEU A 87 0.73 -9.30 -19.17
N PRO A 88 0.87 -9.78 -20.43
CA PRO A 88 1.41 -11.12 -20.71
C PRO A 88 2.89 -11.35 -20.38
N ALA A 89 3.65 -10.31 -20.05
CA ALA A 89 5.10 -10.39 -19.84
C ALA A 89 5.50 -10.83 -18.42
N PHE A 90 4.59 -11.50 -17.70
CA PHE A 90 4.79 -11.98 -16.33
C PHE A 90 4.53 -13.48 -16.24
#